data_AF-A0A4R8AZM1-F1
#
_entry.id   AF-A0A4R8AZM1-F1
#
_cell.length_a   1.000
_cell.length_b   1.000
_cell.length_c   1.000
_cell.angle_alpha   90.00
_cell.angle_beta   90.00
_cell.angle_gamma   90.00
#
_symmetry.space_group_name_H-M   'P 1'
#
loop_
_entity.id
_entity.type
_entity.pdbx_description
1 polymer ?
#
loop_
_entity_poly.entity_id
_entity_poly.type
_entity_poly.pdbx_seq_one_letter_code
_entity_poly.pdbx_strand_id
1 'polypeptide(L)'
;MLRNFISLVFISIILISCAEKKEKEFNELSNDSDTIKKNLVDSLKSSDKKNEDFKIGKIYNDSDLNLASININYNNGKYKFEREYPDFLIDSTITEEEKKQSILVLGNENVTDKNVIRIEDFGVLNINDQGNLLTVFFEKEKGDKWKAIDKLNIGKAINTDLHQYEMEGNKYLSFSCYNNKHNEYFGVVINKVDPSGKYEKVVRAFKFDLVNGKIIEIDLKKEKVECFSEIGDE
;
A
#
# COMPACT_ATOMS: atom_id res chain seq x y z
N MET A 1 -24.26 44.72 35.21
CA MET A 1 -23.97 43.28 35.32
C MET A 1 -24.54 42.44 34.18
N LEU A 2 -25.72 42.76 33.62
CA LEU A 2 -26.35 41.96 32.55
C LEU A 2 -25.60 41.95 31.19
N ARG A 3 -24.84 43.01 30.88
CA ARG A 3 -24.15 43.17 29.59
C ARG A 3 -22.89 42.30 29.42
N ASN A 4 -22.21 41.96 30.53
CA ASN A 4 -21.01 41.12 30.53
C ASN A 4 -21.35 39.62 30.44
N PHE A 5 -22.54 39.23 30.86
CA PHE A 5 -22.99 37.83 30.81
C PHE A 5 -23.34 37.40 29.38
N ILE A 6 -23.90 38.30 28.58
CA ILE A 6 -24.30 38.04 27.20
C ILE A 6 -23.07 37.85 26.29
N SER A 7 -22.00 38.64 26.49
CA SER A 7 -20.75 38.47 25.71
C SER A 7 -20.03 37.15 26.00
N LEU A 8 -20.08 36.66 27.24
CA LEU A 8 -19.48 35.38 27.62
C LEU A 8 -20.21 34.18 27.01
N VAL A 9 -21.53 34.26 26.89
CA VAL A 9 -22.36 33.21 26.24
C VAL A 9 -22.16 33.19 24.73
N PHE A 10 -21.97 34.33 24.07
CA PHE A 10 -21.69 34.36 22.63
C PHE A 10 -20.30 33.81 22.27
N ILE A 11 -19.28 34.05 23.11
CA ILE A 11 -17.93 33.54 22.88
C ILE A 11 -17.88 32.01 23.05
N SER A 12 -18.63 31.44 24.00
CA SER A 12 -18.70 29.97 24.16
C SER A 12 -19.43 29.28 23.01
N ILE A 13 -20.49 29.87 22.45
CA ILE A 13 -21.22 29.30 21.30
C ILE A 13 -20.34 29.30 20.03
N ILE A 14 -19.52 30.34 19.82
CA ILE A 14 -18.62 30.42 18.65
C ILE A 14 -17.47 29.39 18.77
N LEU A 15 -16.93 29.17 19.98
CA LEU A 15 -15.87 28.18 20.20
C LEU A 15 -16.37 26.73 20.05
N ILE A 16 -17.59 26.43 20.49
CA ILE A 16 -18.20 25.09 20.32
C ILE A 16 -18.48 24.82 18.83
N SER A 17 -18.99 25.80 18.07
CA SER A 17 -19.26 25.64 16.64
C SER A 17 -17.98 25.44 15.80
N CYS A 18 -16.86 26.03 16.18
CA CYS A 18 -15.57 25.80 15.52
C CYS A 18 -14.93 24.45 15.88
N ALA A 19 -15.22 23.89 17.07
CA ALA A 19 -14.74 22.57 17.47
C ALA A 19 -15.48 21.46 16.72
N GLU A 20 -16.82 21.55 16.60
CA GLU A 20 -17.64 20.56 15.87
C GLU A 20 -17.30 20.49 14.38
N LYS A 21 -16.87 21.61 13.77
CA LYS A 21 -16.51 21.65 12.34
C LYS A 21 -15.19 20.93 12.05
N LYS A 22 -14.22 21.01 12.98
CA LYS A 22 -12.95 20.29 12.88
C LYS A 22 -13.09 18.81 13.21
N GLU A 23 -13.99 18.45 14.12
CA GLU A 23 -14.26 17.05 14.48
C GLU A 23 -14.96 16.31 13.33
N LYS A 24 -15.84 16.98 12.56
CA LYS A 24 -16.43 16.41 11.33
C LYS A 24 -15.42 16.21 10.20
N GLU A 25 -14.52 17.18 9.94
CA GLU A 25 -13.46 17.02 8.93
C GLU A 25 -12.46 15.91 9.31
N PHE A 26 -12.16 15.75 10.60
CA PHE A 26 -11.28 14.66 11.08
C PHE A 26 -11.97 13.29 11.00
N ASN A 27 -13.27 13.21 11.27
CA ASN A 27 -14.04 11.97 11.18
C ASN A 27 -14.34 11.55 9.73
N GLU A 28 -14.45 12.50 8.78
CA GLU A 28 -14.55 12.16 7.34
C GLU A 28 -13.21 11.62 6.81
N LEU A 29 -12.06 12.22 7.19
CA LEU A 29 -10.73 11.71 6.85
C LEU A 29 -10.40 10.36 7.53
N SER A 30 -10.87 10.12 8.76
CA SER A 30 -10.65 8.83 9.44
C SER A 30 -11.54 7.73 8.85
N ASN A 31 -12.79 8.04 8.50
CA ASN A 31 -13.69 7.08 7.88
C ASN A 31 -13.22 6.63 6.49
N ASP A 32 -12.61 7.51 5.69
CA ASP A 32 -12.03 7.11 4.41
C ASP A 32 -10.79 6.21 4.60
N SER A 33 -9.93 6.50 5.58
CA SER A 33 -8.81 5.63 5.95
C SER A 33 -9.29 4.27 6.47
N ASP A 34 -10.35 4.27 7.29
CA ASP A 34 -10.93 3.05 7.88
C ASP A 34 -11.70 2.24 6.84
N THR A 35 -12.32 2.88 5.85
CA THR A 35 -12.99 2.21 4.73
C THR A 35 -11.98 1.56 3.78
N ILE A 36 -10.86 2.23 3.49
CA ILE A 36 -9.74 1.65 2.72
C ILE A 36 -9.10 0.48 3.49
N LYS A 37 -8.84 0.64 4.80
CA LYS A 37 -8.30 -0.42 5.67
C LYS A 37 -9.23 -1.63 5.76
N LYS A 38 -10.53 -1.40 5.90
CA LYS A 38 -11.51 -2.49 6.03
C LYS A 38 -11.65 -3.29 4.73
N ASN A 39 -11.58 -2.62 3.57
CA ASN A 39 -11.55 -3.30 2.28
C ASN A 39 -10.27 -4.13 2.08
N LEU A 40 -9.11 -3.66 2.59
CA LEU A 40 -7.86 -4.42 2.58
C LEU A 40 -7.94 -5.67 3.47
N VAL A 41 -8.53 -5.53 4.67
CA VAL A 41 -8.66 -6.61 5.67
C VAL A 41 -9.71 -7.65 5.26
N ASP A 42 -10.83 -7.24 4.67
CA ASP A 42 -11.89 -8.15 4.22
C ASP A 42 -11.55 -8.83 2.89
N SER A 43 -10.76 -8.18 2.02
CA SER A 43 -10.12 -8.81 0.87
C SER A 43 -9.32 -10.02 1.36
N LEU A 44 -8.35 -9.85 2.26
CA LEU A 44 -7.43 -10.90 2.73
C LEU A 44 -8.10 -12.13 3.38
N LYS A 45 -9.38 -12.09 3.75
CA LYS A 45 -10.11 -13.21 4.39
C LYS A 45 -10.71 -14.22 3.40
N SER A 46 -10.73 -13.94 2.10
CA SER A 46 -11.46 -14.78 1.14
C SER A 46 -10.63 -15.17 -0.07
N SER A 47 -9.82 -16.22 0.04
CA SER A 47 -9.62 -17.16 -1.08
C SER A 47 -8.79 -18.39 -0.70
N ASP A 48 -9.46 -19.41 -0.15
CA ASP A 48 -9.01 -20.81 -0.19
C ASP A 48 -9.09 -21.39 -1.63
N LYS A 49 -8.83 -20.59 -2.68
CA LYS A 49 -8.68 -21.12 -4.03
C LYS A 49 -7.30 -21.73 -4.14
N LYS A 50 -7.27 -23.06 -3.94
CA LYS A 50 -6.21 -24.03 -4.28
C LYS A 50 -4.97 -23.41 -4.94
N ASN A 51 -3.83 -23.54 -4.26
CA ASN A 51 -2.46 -23.47 -4.75
C ASN A 51 -2.30 -23.87 -6.24
N GLU A 52 -2.66 -23.01 -7.17
CA GLU A 52 -2.10 -23.06 -8.51
C GLU A 52 -0.75 -22.38 -8.43
N ASP A 53 0.32 -23.10 -8.79
CA ASP A 53 1.65 -22.52 -8.92
C ASP A 53 1.56 -21.29 -9.85
N PHE A 54 1.67 -20.08 -9.28
CA PHE A 54 1.63 -18.87 -10.07
C PHE A 54 2.87 -18.81 -10.98
N LYS A 55 2.60 -18.67 -12.29
CA LYS A 55 3.61 -18.58 -13.35
C LYS A 55 3.71 -17.15 -13.86
N ILE A 56 4.95 -16.63 -13.93
CA ILE A 56 5.23 -15.34 -14.54
C ILE A 56 4.81 -15.36 -16.01
N GLY A 57 4.15 -14.29 -16.44
CA GLY A 57 3.57 -14.12 -17.77
C GLY A 57 2.19 -14.77 -17.96
N LYS A 58 1.71 -15.61 -17.03
CA LYS A 58 0.35 -16.14 -17.07
C LYS A 58 -0.65 -15.04 -16.69
N ILE A 59 -1.81 -15.06 -17.36
CA ILE A 59 -2.94 -14.16 -17.13
C ILE A 59 -4.00 -14.91 -16.31
N TYR A 60 -4.56 -14.23 -15.33
CA TYR A 60 -5.60 -14.71 -14.41
C TYR A 60 -6.78 -13.75 -14.45
N ASN A 61 -7.98 -14.22 -14.10
CA ASN A 61 -9.12 -13.33 -13.98
C ASN A 61 -9.14 -12.68 -12.60
N ASP A 62 -9.66 -11.47 -12.51
CA ASP A 62 -9.84 -10.74 -11.25
C ASP A 62 -10.62 -11.56 -10.22
N SER A 63 -11.69 -12.26 -10.65
CA SER A 63 -12.50 -13.15 -9.79
C SER A 63 -11.76 -14.35 -9.19
N ASP A 64 -10.55 -14.64 -9.70
CA ASP A 64 -9.69 -15.71 -9.19
C ASP A 64 -8.63 -15.17 -8.23
N LEU A 65 -8.49 -13.86 -8.13
CA LEU A 65 -7.46 -13.18 -7.37
C LEU A 65 -8.09 -12.35 -6.26
N ASN A 66 -7.29 -12.14 -5.24
CA ASN A 66 -7.62 -11.28 -4.12
C ASN A 66 -6.43 -10.37 -3.86
N LEU A 67 -6.23 -9.43 -4.79
CA LEU A 67 -5.05 -8.59 -4.82
C LEU A 67 -5.16 -7.48 -3.77
N ALA A 68 -4.08 -7.29 -3.01
CA ALA A 68 -3.89 -6.08 -2.25
C ALA A 68 -3.33 -4.99 -3.17
N SER A 69 -3.85 -3.77 -3.03
CA SER A 69 -3.31 -2.59 -3.70
C SER A 69 -1.90 -2.28 -3.23
N ILE A 70 -1.12 -1.64 -4.08
CA ILE A 70 0.25 -1.22 -3.76
C ILE A 70 0.25 0.27 -3.48
N ASN A 71 0.68 0.65 -2.28
CA ASN A 71 1.04 2.03 -2.01
C ASN A 71 2.47 2.28 -2.50
N ILE A 72 2.63 3.35 -3.27
CA ILE A 72 3.94 3.79 -3.73
C ILE A 72 4.03 5.27 -3.43
N ASN A 73 5.16 5.68 -2.87
CA ASN A 73 5.43 7.07 -2.49
C ASN A 73 6.94 7.40 -2.62
N TYR A 74 7.68 6.59 -3.38
CA TYR A 74 9.10 6.79 -3.65
C TYR A 74 9.36 7.03 -5.15
N ASN A 75 10.33 7.88 -5.47
CA ASN A 75 10.69 8.15 -6.86
C ASN A 75 11.49 6.99 -7.47
N ASN A 76 11.24 6.68 -8.75
CA ASN A 76 12.02 5.72 -9.50
C ASN A 76 12.69 6.35 -10.74
N GLY A 77 13.92 6.80 -10.54
CA GLY A 77 14.73 7.38 -11.61
C GLY A 77 14.06 8.60 -12.23
N LYS A 78 13.67 8.48 -13.52
CA LYS A 78 13.01 9.54 -14.28
C LYS A 78 11.51 9.71 -13.93
N TYR A 79 10.88 8.70 -13.34
CA TYR A 79 9.47 8.75 -12.93
C TYR A 79 9.33 9.30 -11.52
N LYS A 80 8.36 10.20 -11.33
CA LYS A 80 8.07 10.87 -10.06
C LYS A 80 6.57 10.91 -9.82
N PHE A 81 6.21 11.04 -8.55
CA PHE A 81 4.84 11.37 -8.15
C PHE A 81 4.48 12.77 -8.61
N GLU A 82 3.31 12.89 -9.23
CA GLU A 82 2.70 14.17 -9.49
C GLU A 82 1.70 14.52 -8.40
N ARG A 83 1.81 15.72 -7.83
CA ARG A 83 0.96 16.13 -6.71
C ARG A 83 -0.48 16.31 -7.13
N GLU A 84 -0.69 16.77 -8.36
CA GLU A 84 -2.02 16.98 -8.93
C GLU A 84 -2.72 15.65 -9.29
N TYR A 85 -1.95 14.58 -9.47
CA TYR A 85 -2.43 13.25 -9.87
C TYR A 85 -1.73 12.17 -9.05
N PRO A 86 -2.07 12.04 -7.75
CA PRO A 86 -1.33 11.18 -6.82
C PRO A 86 -1.35 9.69 -7.19
N ASP A 87 -2.34 9.25 -7.98
CA ASP A 87 -2.49 7.88 -8.46
C ASP A 87 -1.57 7.53 -9.64
N PHE A 88 -0.74 8.49 -10.09
CA PHE A 88 0.10 8.35 -11.27
C PHE A 88 1.58 8.60 -10.99
N LEU A 89 2.42 7.73 -11.58
CA LEU A 89 3.86 7.94 -11.74
C LEU A 89 4.14 8.46 -13.14
N ILE A 90 4.74 9.65 -13.23
CA ILE A 90 4.91 10.36 -14.49
C ILE A 90 6.39 10.60 -14.77
N ASP A 91 6.80 10.35 -16.01
CA ASP A 91 8.13 10.69 -16.50
C ASP A 91 8.34 12.21 -16.39
N SER A 92 9.33 12.61 -15.60
CA SER A 92 9.62 14.02 -15.31
C SER A 92 10.04 14.87 -16.51
N THR A 93 10.20 14.26 -17.69
CA THR A 93 10.55 14.96 -18.93
C THR A 93 9.36 15.33 -19.82
N ILE A 94 8.16 14.79 -19.56
CA ILE A 94 6.98 15.13 -20.36
C ILE A 94 6.39 16.49 -19.98
N THR A 95 5.79 17.16 -20.95
CA THR A 95 5.16 18.47 -20.75
C THR A 95 3.79 18.36 -20.07
N GLU A 96 3.28 19.48 -19.56
CA GLU A 96 1.94 19.56 -18.95
C GLU A 96 0.81 19.11 -19.90
N GLU A 97 0.93 19.44 -21.19
CA GLU A 97 -0.07 19.08 -22.19
C GLU A 97 -0.04 17.57 -22.47
N GLU A 98 1.15 16.99 -22.67
CA GLU A 98 1.34 15.55 -22.86
C GLU A 98 0.87 14.76 -21.63
N LYS A 99 1.17 15.26 -20.42
CA LYS A 99 0.70 14.68 -19.16
C LYS A 99 -0.83 14.60 -19.14
N LYS A 100 -1.53 15.71 -19.42
CA LYS A 100 -3.00 15.74 -19.44
C LYS A 100 -3.59 14.78 -20.46
N GLN A 101 -3.02 14.74 -21.67
CA GLN A 101 -3.47 13.83 -22.72
C GLN A 101 -3.26 12.36 -22.31
N SER A 102 -2.09 12.03 -21.76
CA SER A 102 -1.77 10.67 -21.31
C SER A 102 -2.73 10.20 -20.22
N ILE A 103 -3.00 11.04 -19.21
CA ILE A 103 -3.96 10.72 -18.14
C ILE A 103 -5.38 10.53 -18.70
N LEU A 104 -5.84 11.42 -19.59
CA LEU A 104 -7.15 11.28 -20.25
C LEU A 104 -7.25 9.97 -21.06
N VAL A 105 -6.18 9.60 -21.74
CA VAL A 105 -6.10 8.36 -22.53
C VAL A 105 -6.09 7.14 -21.61
N LEU A 106 -5.33 7.16 -20.52
CA LEU A 106 -5.33 6.11 -19.51
C LEU A 106 -6.69 5.98 -18.83
N GLY A 107 -7.45 7.07 -18.68
CA GLY A 107 -8.85 7.01 -18.24
C GLY A 107 -9.72 6.03 -19.05
N ASN A 108 -9.32 5.67 -20.27
CA ASN A 108 -9.77 4.46 -20.94
C ASN A 108 -8.85 3.28 -20.60
N GLU A 109 -9.39 2.26 -19.89
CA GLU A 109 -8.70 1.03 -19.47
C GLU A 109 -8.01 0.22 -20.60
N ASN A 110 -8.18 0.61 -21.86
CA ASN A 110 -7.70 -0.09 -23.04
C ASN A 110 -6.37 0.43 -23.59
N VAL A 111 -5.74 1.41 -22.93
CA VAL A 111 -4.51 2.04 -23.43
C VAL A 111 -3.44 2.04 -22.36
N THR A 112 -2.21 1.75 -22.77
CA THR A 112 -1.00 1.83 -21.93
C THR A 112 -0.16 3.02 -22.39
N ASP A 113 0.39 3.79 -21.47
CA ASP A 113 1.36 4.83 -21.77
C ASP A 113 2.69 4.52 -21.07
N LYS A 114 3.78 4.53 -21.83
CA LYS A 114 5.12 4.24 -21.26
C LYS A 114 5.64 5.37 -20.38
N ASN A 115 5.12 6.58 -20.51
CA ASN A 115 5.57 7.78 -19.78
C ASN A 115 4.67 8.10 -18.57
N VAL A 116 3.47 7.52 -18.52
CA VAL A 116 2.53 7.71 -17.41
C VAL A 116 2.02 6.35 -16.96
N ILE A 117 2.30 6.00 -15.71
CA ILE A 117 1.93 4.72 -15.11
C ILE A 117 0.85 5.00 -14.07
N ARG A 118 -0.24 4.25 -14.12
CA ARG A 118 -1.30 4.32 -13.11
C ARG A 118 -1.09 3.25 -12.06
N ILE A 119 -1.12 3.64 -10.80
CA ILE A 119 -0.75 2.75 -9.69
C ILE A 119 -1.82 1.68 -9.45
N GLU A 120 -3.10 1.99 -9.65
CA GLU A 120 -4.20 1.01 -9.50
C GLU A 120 -4.16 -0.13 -10.53
N ASP A 121 -3.38 0.01 -11.61
CA ASP A 121 -3.17 -1.06 -12.58
C ASP A 121 -2.15 -2.10 -12.05
N PHE A 122 -1.78 -2.04 -10.77
CA PHE A 122 -0.81 -2.93 -10.14
C PHE A 122 -1.34 -3.45 -8.80
N GLY A 123 -1.03 -4.72 -8.52
CA GLY A 123 -1.47 -5.40 -7.30
C GLY A 123 -0.51 -6.48 -6.85
N VAL A 124 -0.60 -6.87 -5.59
CA VAL A 124 0.23 -7.92 -5.00
C VAL A 124 -0.62 -8.99 -4.33
N LEU A 125 -0.14 -10.23 -4.39
CA LEU A 125 -0.73 -11.35 -3.69
C LEU A 125 0.36 -12.11 -2.95
N ASN A 126 0.14 -12.37 -1.67
CA ASN A 126 0.96 -13.29 -0.92
C ASN A 126 0.32 -14.67 -0.94
N ILE A 127 1.11 -15.70 -1.24
CA ILE A 127 0.65 -17.08 -1.32
C ILE A 127 1.61 -18.00 -0.56
N ASN A 128 1.10 -19.11 -0.05
CA ASN A 128 1.94 -20.20 0.44
C ASN A 128 2.09 -21.25 -0.65
N ASP A 129 3.28 -21.34 -1.22
CA ASP A 129 3.65 -22.36 -2.20
C ASP A 129 4.57 -23.40 -1.54
N GLN A 130 4.01 -24.58 -1.26
CA GLN A 130 4.72 -25.74 -0.70
C GLN A 130 5.51 -25.41 0.59
N GLY A 131 4.93 -24.57 1.46
CA GLY A 131 5.55 -24.14 2.71
C GLY A 131 6.47 -22.93 2.57
N ASN A 132 6.53 -22.27 1.40
CA ASN A 132 7.23 -21.01 1.23
C ASN A 132 6.24 -19.87 1.01
N LEU A 133 6.43 -18.77 1.73
CA LEU A 133 5.74 -17.52 1.46
C LEU A 133 6.31 -16.89 0.19
N LEU A 134 5.48 -16.75 -0.82
CA LEU A 134 5.79 -16.02 -2.04
C LEU A 134 4.96 -14.75 -2.10
N THR A 135 5.58 -13.65 -2.52
CA THR A 135 4.88 -12.45 -2.98
C THR A 135 4.87 -12.47 -4.49
N VAL A 136 3.68 -12.42 -5.09
CA VAL A 136 3.48 -12.34 -6.54
C VAL A 136 3.00 -10.94 -6.88
N PHE A 137 3.64 -10.34 -7.88
CA PHE A 137 3.36 -9.00 -8.34
C PHE A 137 2.64 -9.06 -9.69
N PHE A 138 1.53 -8.32 -9.79
CA PHE A 138 0.64 -8.33 -10.94
C PHE A 138 0.52 -6.95 -11.57
N GLU A 139 0.30 -6.95 -12.88
CA GLU A 139 -0.08 -5.81 -13.69
C GLU A 139 -1.43 -6.10 -14.35
N LYS A 140 -2.32 -5.13 -14.35
CA LYS A 140 -3.65 -5.23 -14.95
C LYS A 140 -3.49 -5.27 -16.46
N GLU A 141 -4.09 -6.28 -17.06
CA GLU A 141 -4.29 -6.41 -18.50
C GLU A 141 -5.69 -5.90 -18.85
N LYS A 142 -6.09 -6.01 -20.13
CA LYS A 142 -7.42 -5.55 -20.58
C LYS A 142 -8.58 -6.22 -19.80
N GLY A 143 -9.48 -5.38 -19.29
CA GLY A 143 -10.67 -5.78 -18.54
C GLY A 143 -10.33 -6.32 -17.15
N ASP A 144 -11.07 -7.34 -16.69
CA ASP A 144 -10.88 -7.96 -15.37
C ASP A 144 -9.78 -9.04 -15.40
N LYS A 145 -8.63 -8.71 -15.99
CA LYS A 145 -7.53 -9.66 -16.17
C LYS A 145 -6.24 -9.10 -15.61
N TRP A 146 -5.46 -9.98 -14.98
CA TRP A 146 -4.21 -9.63 -14.34
C TRP A 146 -3.12 -10.57 -14.77
N LYS A 147 -1.94 -10.03 -15.09
CA LYS A 147 -0.77 -10.79 -15.48
C LYS A 147 0.23 -10.79 -14.33
N ALA A 148 0.68 -11.98 -13.94
CA ALA A 148 1.79 -12.09 -13.00
C ALA A 148 3.09 -11.64 -13.70
N ILE A 149 3.69 -10.54 -13.24
CA ILE A 149 4.86 -9.92 -13.86
C ILE A 149 6.15 -10.23 -13.09
N ASP A 150 6.07 -10.44 -11.78
CA ASP A 150 7.20 -10.88 -10.97
C ASP A 150 6.76 -11.72 -9.78
N LYS A 151 7.69 -12.47 -9.19
CA LYS A 151 7.46 -13.21 -7.94
C LYS A 151 8.74 -13.33 -7.13
N LEU A 152 8.60 -13.22 -5.82
CA LEU A 152 9.71 -13.30 -4.89
C LEU A 152 9.40 -14.31 -3.77
N ASN A 153 10.35 -15.22 -3.52
CA ASN A 153 10.31 -16.06 -2.33
C ASN A 153 10.83 -15.26 -1.13
N ILE A 154 9.95 -15.05 -0.15
CA ILE A 154 10.21 -14.29 1.06
C ILE A 154 10.89 -15.17 2.12
N GLY A 155 10.45 -16.43 2.24
CA GLY A 155 11.01 -17.40 3.16
C GLY A 155 10.06 -18.56 3.44
N LYS A 156 10.48 -19.46 4.33
CA LYS A 156 9.68 -20.61 4.75
C LYS A 156 8.57 -20.18 5.72
N ALA A 157 7.32 -20.45 5.35
CA ALA A 157 6.12 -20.15 6.12
C ALA A 157 5.84 -21.28 7.12
N ILE A 158 5.33 -20.92 8.30
CA ILE A 158 4.95 -21.87 9.36
C ILE A 158 3.46 -21.85 9.71
N ASN A 159 2.76 -20.74 9.44
CA ASN A 159 1.32 -20.60 9.67
C ASN A 159 0.71 -19.67 8.59
N THR A 160 -0.49 -20.00 8.12
CA THR A 160 -1.21 -19.30 7.05
C THR A 160 -2.50 -18.63 7.52
N ASP A 161 -2.93 -18.86 8.77
CA ASP A 161 -4.35 -18.79 9.07
C ASP A 161 -4.83 -17.43 9.58
N LEU A 162 -3.94 -16.50 9.96
CA LEU A 162 -4.33 -15.18 10.48
C LEU A 162 -3.27 -14.12 10.21
N HIS A 163 -3.63 -13.11 9.40
CA HIS A 163 -3.17 -11.70 9.27
C HIS A 163 -1.69 -11.32 9.42
N GLN A 164 -0.81 -12.30 9.64
CA GLN A 164 0.62 -12.23 9.72
C GLN A 164 1.13 -13.51 9.08
N TYR A 165 1.91 -13.38 8.01
CA TYR A 165 2.58 -14.55 7.46
C TYR A 165 3.75 -14.89 8.38
N GLU A 166 3.49 -15.69 9.42
CA GLU A 166 4.52 -16.22 10.29
C GLU A 166 5.48 -17.08 9.46
N MET A 167 6.77 -16.79 9.63
CA MET A 167 7.88 -17.43 8.97
C MET A 167 8.83 -18.04 10.01
N GLU A 168 9.63 -19.02 9.58
CA GLU A 168 10.59 -19.66 10.44
C GLU A 168 11.57 -18.68 11.13
N GLY A 169 11.93 -19.00 12.37
CA GLY A 169 12.90 -18.24 13.15
C GLY A 169 12.34 -16.97 13.76
N ASN A 170 11.09 -17.00 14.22
CA ASN A 170 10.38 -15.89 14.85
C ASN A 170 10.31 -14.65 13.94
N LYS A 171 10.08 -14.87 12.63
CA LYS A 171 9.96 -13.82 11.62
C LYS A 171 8.52 -13.74 11.13
N TYR A 172 8.11 -12.59 10.62
CA TYR A 172 6.83 -12.46 9.94
C TYR A 172 6.86 -11.23 8.99
N LEU A 173 5.84 -11.12 8.14
CA LEU A 173 5.71 -10.06 7.14
C LEU A 173 4.94 -8.87 7.73
N SER A 174 5.44 -7.65 7.53
CA SER A 174 4.79 -6.39 7.89
C SER A 174 4.67 -5.50 6.66
N PHE A 175 3.48 -4.91 6.46
CA PHE A 175 3.20 -3.99 5.36
C PHE A 175 3.46 -2.53 5.76
N SER A 176 3.49 -2.25 7.07
CA SER A 176 3.68 -0.92 7.63
C SER A 176 5.16 -0.60 7.88
N CYS A 177 5.98 -0.58 6.83
CA CYS A 177 7.39 -0.22 6.93
C CYS A 177 7.73 1.06 6.17
N TYR A 178 8.50 1.95 6.80
CA TYR A 178 8.84 3.25 6.24
C TYR A 178 10.31 3.61 6.48
N ASN A 179 10.90 4.39 5.57
CA ASN A 179 12.16 5.09 5.87
C ASN A 179 11.91 6.49 6.44
N ASN A 180 12.97 7.20 6.79
CA ASN A 180 12.91 8.57 7.30
C ASN A 180 12.34 9.62 6.31
N LYS A 181 12.19 9.25 5.03
CA LYS A 181 11.52 10.07 4.00
C LYS A 181 10.04 9.72 3.86
N HIS A 182 9.53 8.82 4.70
CA HIS A 182 8.20 8.24 4.65
C HIS A 182 7.95 7.39 3.40
N ASN A 183 9.00 6.90 2.73
CA ASN A 183 8.81 5.92 1.65
C ASN A 183 8.36 4.59 2.24
N GLU A 184 7.35 3.97 1.67
CA GLU A 184 6.76 2.70 2.09
C GLU A 184 7.51 1.50 1.50
N TYR A 185 7.62 0.45 2.30
CA TYR A 185 8.28 -0.81 1.98
C TYR A 185 7.49 -1.97 2.58
N PHE A 186 7.70 -3.16 2.03
CA PHE A 186 7.20 -4.40 2.60
C PHE A 186 8.35 -5.06 3.36
N GLY A 187 8.20 -5.30 4.65
CA GLY A 187 9.29 -5.76 5.52
C GLY A 187 9.12 -7.17 6.03
N VAL A 188 10.22 -7.92 6.09
CA VAL A 188 10.34 -9.12 6.94
C VAL A 188 11.03 -8.69 8.21
N VAL A 189 10.40 -8.93 9.34
CA VAL A 189 10.95 -8.49 10.63
C VAL A 189 10.85 -9.61 11.67
N ILE A 190 11.51 -9.42 12.81
CA ILE A 190 11.40 -10.33 13.95
C ILE A 190 10.11 -10.00 14.71
N ASN A 191 9.32 -11.03 15.06
CA ASN A 191 8.12 -10.90 15.89
C ASN A 191 8.52 -10.55 17.33
N LYS A 192 8.88 -9.28 17.52
CA LYS A 192 9.22 -8.66 18.78
C LYS A 192 9.12 -7.14 18.62
N VAL A 193 8.19 -6.55 19.36
CA VAL A 193 7.89 -5.12 19.32
C VAL A 193 8.57 -4.43 20.50
N ASP A 194 9.16 -3.26 20.23
CA ASP A 194 9.77 -2.40 21.24
C ASP A 194 8.73 -1.51 21.94
N PRO A 195 9.07 -0.83 23.05
CA PRO A 195 8.14 0.04 23.76
C PRO A 195 7.60 1.23 22.94
N SER A 196 8.14 1.49 21.74
CA SER A 196 7.66 2.53 20.81
C SER A 196 6.66 1.99 19.78
N GLY A 197 6.28 0.71 19.86
CA GLY A 197 5.36 0.06 18.92
C GLY A 197 6.03 -0.39 17.62
N LYS A 198 7.36 -0.31 17.52
CA LYS A 198 8.13 -0.69 16.35
C LYS A 198 8.67 -2.10 16.49
N TYR A 199 8.81 -2.79 15.37
CA TYR A 199 9.53 -4.06 15.36
C TYR A 199 11.01 -3.83 15.64
N GLU A 200 11.55 -4.60 16.59
CA GLU A 200 12.94 -4.44 17.06
C GLU A 200 13.97 -4.60 15.94
N LYS A 201 13.64 -5.38 14.91
CA LYS A 201 14.57 -5.68 13.83
C LYS A 201 13.89 -5.97 12.51
N VAL A 202 14.16 -5.13 11.52
CA VAL A 202 13.92 -5.40 10.11
C VAL A 202 15.03 -6.30 9.56
N VAL A 203 14.66 -7.43 8.97
CA VAL A 203 15.57 -8.45 8.42
C VAL A 203 15.73 -8.27 6.92
N ARG A 204 14.64 -8.02 6.19
CA ARG A 204 14.60 -7.71 4.76
C ARG A 204 13.53 -6.67 4.51
N ALA A 205 13.65 -5.89 3.44
CA ALA A 205 12.58 -5.03 2.98
C ALA A 205 12.58 -4.97 1.45
N PHE A 206 11.39 -4.78 0.89
CA PHE A 206 11.15 -4.80 -0.55
C PHE A 206 10.34 -3.59 -0.99
N LYS A 207 10.49 -3.23 -2.25
CA LYS A 207 9.67 -2.23 -2.94
C LYS A 207 9.25 -2.76 -4.31
N PHE A 208 8.17 -2.19 -4.86
CA PHE A 208 7.62 -2.57 -6.16
C PHE A 208 7.95 -1.55 -7.22
N ASP A 209 8.88 -1.89 -8.10
CA ASP A 209 9.27 -1.07 -9.24
C ASP A 209 8.23 -1.26 -10.36
N LEU A 210 7.26 -0.35 -10.44
CA LEU A 210 6.23 -0.39 -11.47
C LEU A 210 6.78 -0.14 -12.88
N VAL A 211 7.89 0.61 -13.00
CA VAL A 211 8.48 0.97 -14.29
C VAL A 211 9.06 -0.26 -14.98
N ASN A 212 9.72 -1.12 -14.20
CA ASN A 212 10.36 -2.33 -14.69
C ASN A 212 9.51 -3.59 -14.43
N GLY A 213 8.39 -3.45 -13.72
CA GLY A 213 7.52 -4.56 -13.32
C GLY A 213 8.22 -5.56 -12.41
N LYS A 214 8.96 -5.10 -11.38
CA LYS A 214 9.78 -5.97 -10.51
C LYS A 214 9.63 -5.70 -9.02
N ILE A 215 9.81 -6.75 -8.22
CA ILE A 215 10.00 -6.67 -6.78
C ILE A 215 11.50 -6.50 -6.50
N ILE A 216 11.88 -5.46 -5.76
CA ILE A 216 13.28 -5.13 -5.47
C ILE A 216 13.52 -5.19 -3.97
N GLU A 217 14.47 -6.03 -3.56
CA GLU A 217 15.02 -5.99 -2.20
C GLU A 217 15.94 -4.80 -2.03
N ILE A 218 15.76 -4.06 -0.93
CA ILE A 218 16.49 -2.82 -0.66
C ILE A 218 17.60 -3.02 0.37
N ASP A 219 18.62 -2.18 0.29
CA ASP A 219 19.69 -2.14 1.29
C ASP A 219 19.20 -1.42 2.55
N LEU A 220 18.94 -2.20 3.60
CA LEU A 220 18.48 -1.70 4.90
C LEU A 220 19.44 -0.70 5.56
N LYS A 221 20.76 -0.80 5.33
CA LYS A 221 21.72 0.15 5.90
C LYS A 221 21.62 1.50 5.22
N LYS A 222 21.37 1.50 3.91
CA LYS A 222 21.22 2.71 3.11
C LYS A 222 19.87 3.38 3.35
N GLU A 223 18.79 2.60 3.33
CA GLU A 223 17.42 3.13 3.40
C GLU A 223 16.96 3.41 4.85
N LYS A 224 17.53 2.73 5.85
CA LYS A 224 17.14 2.88 7.27
C LYS A 224 15.63 2.71 7.48
N VAL A 225 15.14 1.55 7.09
CA VAL A 225 13.71 1.20 7.21
C VAL A 225 13.38 0.80 8.64
N GLU A 226 12.25 1.31 9.11
CA GLU A 226 11.60 0.95 10.38
C GLU A 226 10.22 0.39 10.06
N CYS A 227 9.77 -0.61 10.82
CA CYS A 227 8.45 -1.22 10.65
C CYS A 227 7.66 -1.11 11.94
N PHE A 228 6.35 -0.96 11.81
CA PHE A 228 5.42 -0.77 12.91
C PHE A 228 4.49 -1.97 13.01
N SER A 229 4.14 -2.32 14.26
CA SER A 229 3.08 -3.29 14.53
C SER A 229 1.77 -2.84 13.91
N GLU A 230 1.11 -3.77 13.22
CA GLU A 230 -0.23 -3.59 12.73
C GLU A 230 -1.22 -3.81 13.89
N ILE A 231 -2.37 -3.15 13.85
CA ILE A 231 -3.35 -3.22 14.94
C ILE A 231 -3.87 -4.67 15.00
N GLY A 232 -3.54 -5.38 16.08
CA GLY A 232 -3.81 -6.82 16.25
C GLY A 232 -2.56 -7.68 16.37
N ASP A 233 -1.36 -7.09 16.22
CA ASP A 233 -0.08 -7.77 16.42
C ASP A 233 0.37 -7.84 17.89
N GLU A 234 -0.31 -7.13 18.80
CA GLU A 234 -0.09 -7.12 20.26
C GLU A 234 -0.86 -8.20 21.03
#